data_AF-A0A1M5XRP9-F1
#
_entry.id   AF-A0A1M5XRP9-F1
#
_cell.length_a   1.000
_cell.length_b   1.000
_cell.length_c   1.000
_cell.angle_alpha   90.00
_cell.angle_beta   90.00
_cell.angle_gamma   90.00
#
_symmetry.space_group_name_H-M   'P 1'
#
loop_
_entity.id
_entity.type
_entity.pdbx_description
1 polymer ?
#
loop_
_entity_poly.entity_id
_entity_poly.type
_entity_poly.pdbx_seq_one_letter_code
_entity_poly.pdbx_strand_id
1 'polypeptide(L)' 'MDIDIASFGALVVIDEHSHRVELRSLWQQHSAVIVFVRHFG' A
#
# COMPACT_ATOMS: atom_id res chain seq x y z
N MET A 1 -18.71 -3.56 3.08
CA MET A 1 -17.78 -2.44 3.37
C MET A 1 -16.92 -2.33 2.15
N ASP A 2 -17.21 -1.36 1.30
CA ASP A 2 -16.49 -1.21 0.04
C ASP A 2 -15.18 -0.49 0.34
N ILE A 3 -14.10 -1.00 -0.22
CA ILE A 3 -12.79 -0.35 -0.15
C ILE A 3 -12.71 0.56 -1.37
N ASP A 4 -12.84 1.87 -1.17
CA ASP A 4 -12.56 2.83 -2.23
C ASP A 4 -11.05 3.07 -2.36
N ILE A 5 -10.60 3.38 -3.58
CA ILE A 5 -9.17 3.54 -3.91
C ILE A 5 -8.54 4.72 -3.15
N ALA A 6 -9.29 5.80 -2.89
CA ALA A 6 -8.77 6.95 -2.15
C ALA A 6 -8.57 6.61 -0.67
N SER A 7 -9.52 5.94 -0.04
CA SER A 7 -9.37 5.44 1.33
C SER A 7 -8.25 4.40 1.44
N PHE A 8 -8.11 3.52 0.46
CA PHE A 8 -7.03 2.56 0.41
C PHE A 8 -5.66 3.22 0.20
N GLY A 9 -5.58 4.21 -0.69
CA GLY A 9 -4.35 4.98 -0.94
C GLY A 9 -3.89 5.83 0.24
N ALA A 10 -4.81 6.20 1.16
CA ALA A 10 -4.50 6.94 2.38
C ALA A 10 -3.84 6.09 3.47
N LEU A 11 -3.76 4.76 3.30
CA LEU A 11 -3.14 3.88 4.27
C LEU A 11 -1.63 4.17 4.36
N VAL A 12 -1.13 4.29 5.60
CA VAL A 12 0.29 4.39 5.90
C VAL A 12 0.81 3.01 6.27
N VAL A 13 1.74 2.50 5.48
CA VAL A 13 2.42 1.22 5.71
C VAL A 13 3.86 1.47 6.14
N ILE A 14 4.49 0.43 6.71
CA ILE A 14 5.91 0.45 7.06
C ILE A 14 6.64 -0.42 6.04
N ASP A 15 7.68 0.12 5.42
CA ASP A 15 8.53 -0.61 4.48
C ASP A 15 9.61 -1.46 5.20
N GLU A 16 10.43 -2.16 4.42
CA GLU A 16 11.53 -2.99 4.93
C GLU A 16 12.63 -2.22 5.67
N HIS A 17 12.71 -0.90 5.48
CA HIS A 17 13.65 0.01 6.13
C HIS A 17 13.04 0.72 7.35
N SER A 18 11.84 0.32 7.79
CA SER A 18 11.07 0.97 8.85
C SER A 18 10.60 2.40 8.54
N HIS A 19 10.58 2.79 7.26
CA HIS A 19 10.02 4.07 6.85
C HIS A 19 8.50 3.99 6.74
N ARG A 20 7.84 5.08 7.11
CA ARG A 20 6.39 5.24 6.96
C ARG A 20 6.08 5.76 5.56
N VAL A 21 5.32 5.00 4.79
CA VAL A 21 4.98 5.32 3.40
C VAL A 21 3.46 5.34 3.24
N GLU A 22 2.92 6.41 2.67
CA GLU A 22 1.53 6.45 2.24
C GLU A 22 1.38 5.69 0.92
N LEU A 23 0.48 4.70 0.86
CA LEU A 23 0.36 3.79 -0.30
C LEU A 23 0.20 4.55 -1.62
N ARG A 24 -0.61 5.62 -1.65
CA ARG A 24 -0.85 6.38 -2.89
C ARG A 24 0.43 6.94 -3.51
N SER A 25 1.45 7.22 -2.70
CA SER A 25 2.72 7.76 -3.19
C SER A 25 3.45 6.80 -4.14
N LEU A 26 3.17 5.49 -4.03
CA LEU A 26 3.79 4.44 -4.83
C LEU A 26 3.28 4.38 -6.27
N TRP A 27 2.11 4.97 -6.57
CA TRP A 27 1.52 4.96 -7.91
C TRP A 27 1.15 6.34 -8.47
N GLN A 28 1.69 7.42 -7.90
CA GLN A 28 1.47 8.77 -8.41
C GLN A 28 2.08 8.98 -9.80
N GLN A 29 3.23 8.36 -10.07
CA GLN A 29 3.95 8.54 -11.34
C GLN A 29 3.74 7.39 -12.33
N HIS A 30 3.50 6.17 -11.82
CA HIS A 30 3.37 4.96 -12.62
C HIS A 30 2.30 4.03 -12.02
N SER A 31 1.72 3.16 -12.84
CA SER A 31 0.80 2.13 -12.33
C SER A 31 1.53 1.19 -11.36
N ALA A 32 0.91 0.88 -10.23
CA ALA A 32 1.42 -0.10 -9.27
C ALA A 32 0.52 -1.34 -9.20
N VAL A 33 1.12 -2.48 -8.84
CA VAL A 33 0.42 -3.72 -8.51
C VAL A 33 0.74 -4.04 -7.06
N ILE A 34 -0.32 -4.27 -6.26
CA ILE A 34 -0.17 -4.62 -4.84
C ILE A 34 -0.50 -6.09 -4.68
N VAL A 35 0.43 -6.82 -4.08
CA VAL A 35 0.32 -8.26 -3.85
C VAL A 35 0.31 -8.50 -2.35
N PHE A 36 -0.76 -9.13 -1.86
CA PHE A 36 -0.84 -9.58 -0.48
C PHE A 36 -0.34 -11.02 -0.40
N VAL A 37 0.80 -11.23 0.25
CA VAL A 37 1.34 -12.56 0.50
C VAL A 37 1.05 -12.93 1.95
N ARG A 38 0.32 -14.02 2.16
CA ARG A 38 0.12 -14.58 3.49
C ARG A 38 1.23 -15.59 3.78
N HIS A 39 2.04 -15.30 4.79
CA HIS A 39 3.01 -16.26 5.28
C HIS A 39 2.34 -17.20 6.29
N PHE A 40 2.43 -18.50 6.05
CA PHE A 40 2.06 -19.54 7.01
C PHE A 40 3.37 -20.08 7.59
N GLY A 41 3.76 -19.56 8.74
CA GLY A 41 4.82 -20.14 9.57
C GLY A 41 4.25 -21.25 10.44
#